data_AF-A0A930SW32-F1
#
_entry.id   AF-A0A930SW32-F1
#
_cell.length_a   1.000
_cell.length_b   1.000
_cell.length_c   1.000
_cell.angle_alpha   90.00
_cell.angle_beta   90.00
_cell.angle_gamma   90.00
#
_symmetry.space_group_name_H-M   'P 1'
#
loop_
_entity.id
_entity.type
_entity.pdbx_description
1 polymer ?
#
loop_
_entity_poly.entity_id
_entity_poly.type
_entity_poly.pdbx_seq_one_letter_code
_entity_poly.pdbx_strand_id
1 'polypeptide(L)'
;MSLVLALCFLLVIASLILALNAMTRLETLRQENSRMLSEIQQLRQDYTQLQEQLTPSKTPGSSKDDERPSEVRAAAIAASEPAPSEARQPEQILKQALTQVAHVLNTYQKAHQGLFPAALDSLIHFANRRNLQQDFENPYTGARNPLISEDVLLNITHEPVDEGLSEFAGRLLYQAQLNPAREATGYMLAAFDGQGRLLQQNQQVYTLSEANA
;
A
#
# COMPACT_ATOMS: atom_id res chain seq x y z
N MET A 1 -21.70 -50.15 31.78
CA MET A 1 -21.44 -48.88 32.49
C MET A 1 -19.96 -48.53 32.60
N SER A 2 -19.08 -49.46 32.99
CA SER A 2 -17.62 -49.22 33.09
C SER A 2 -16.95 -48.73 31.79
N LEU A 3 -17.32 -49.30 30.62
CA LEU A 3 -16.79 -48.87 29.32
C LEU A 3 -17.16 -47.43 28.92
N VAL A 4 -18.36 -46.98 29.27
CA VAL A 4 -18.82 -45.62 28.97
C VAL A 4 -18.07 -44.60 29.83
N LEU A 5 -17.86 -44.92 31.11
CA LEU A 5 -17.03 -44.12 32.01
C LEU A 5 -15.58 -44.02 31.53
N ALA A 6 -14.99 -45.13 31.04
CA ALA A 6 -13.64 -45.13 30.48
C ALA A 6 -13.54 -44.26 29.21
N LEU A 7 -14.55 -44.30 28.35
CA LEU A 7 -14.61 -43.47 27.14
C LEU A 7 -14.78 -41.98 27.49
N CYS A 8 -15.61 -41.63 28.47
CA CYS A 8 -15.74 -40.27 28.97
C CYS A 8 -14.42 -39.75 29.55
N PHE A 9 -13.70 -40.56 30.32
CA PHE A 9 -12.38 -40.18 30.84
C PHE A 9 -11.36 -39.91 29.73
N LEU A 10 -11.33 -40.75 28.69
CA LEU A 10 -10.46 -40.53 27.54
C LEU A 10 -10.77 -39.23 26.80
N LEU A 11 -12.05 -38.88 26.65
CA LEU A 11 -12.46 -37.62 26.02
C LEU A 11 -12.05 -36.40 26.84
N VAL A 12 -12.17 -36.47 28.17
CA VAL A 12 -11.72 -35.37 29.07
C VAL A 12 -10.21 -35.20 29.03
N ILE A 13 -9.45 -36.30 28.97
CA ILE A 13 -7.98 -36.23 28.86
C ILE A 13 -7.57 -35.66 27.49
N ALA A 14 -8.23 -36.09 26.41
CA ALA A 14 -7.96 -35.57 25.08
C ALA A 14 -8.28 -34.06 24.96
N SER A 15 -9.39 -33.61 25.54
CA SER A 15 -9.75 -32.19 25.55
C SER A 15 -8.78 -31.36 26.39
N LEU A 16 -8.28 -31.91 27.51
CA LEU A 16 -7.26 -31.28 28.35
C LEU A 16 -5.94 -31.09 27.59
N ILE A 17 -5.50 -32.12 26.83
CA ILE A 17 -4.27 -32.04 26.01
C ILE A 17 -4.41 -30.99 24.90
N LEU A 18 -5.57 -30.92 24.25
CA LEU A 18 -5.88 -29.89 23.25
C LEU A 18 -5.88 -28.49 23.87
N ALA A 19 -6.45 -28.32 25.06
CA ALA A 19 -6.47 -27.03 25.76
C ALA A 19 -5.06 -26.59 26.17
N LEU A 20 -4.22 -27.51 26.66
CA LEU A 20 -2.82 -27.22 27.02
C LEU A 20 -2.00 -26.82 25.78
N ASN A 21 -2.17 -27.50 24.65
CA ASN A 21 -1.53 -27.13 23.39
C ASN A 21 -2.00 -25.78 22.84
N ALA A 22 -3.26 -25.42 23.06
CA ALA A 22 -3.77 -24.11 22.68
C ALA A 22 -3.21 -23.00 23.58
N MET A 23 -3.09 -23.25 24.89
CA MET A 23 -2.47 -22.31 25.83
C MET A 23 -1.00 -22.08 25.54
N THR A 24 -0.21 -23.12 25.27
CA THR A 24 1.21 -22.96 24.92
C THR A 24 1.39 -22.18 23.63
N ARG A 25 0.55 -22.41 22.62
CA ARG A 25 0.55 -21.59 21.38
C ARG A 25 0.18 -20.13 21.62
N LEU A 26 -0.77 -19.88 22.52
CA LEU A 26 -1.18 -18.52 22.87
C LEU A 26 -0.06 -17.79 23.64
N GLU A 27 0.67 -18.51 24.48
CA GLU A 27 1.81 -17.98 25.22
C GLU A 27 3.01 -17.71 24.32
N THR A 28 3.30 -18.58 23.34
CA THR A 28 4.31 -18.28 22.31
C THR A 28 3.93 -17.07 21.47
N LEU A 29 2.66 -16.95 21.05
CA LEU A 29 2.20 -15.79 20.29
C LEU A 29 2.29 -14.50 21.11
N ARG A 30 2.01 -14.57 22.42
CA ARG A 30 2.15 -13.42 23.32
C ARG A 30 3.61 -13.01 23.47
N GLN A 31 4.53 -13.98 23.56
CA GLN A 31 5.96 -13.72 23.61
C GLN A 31 6.46 -13.10 22.29
N GLU A 32 6.05 -13.64 21.14
CA GLU A 32 6.38 -13.08 19.83
C GLU A 32 5.86 -11.66 19.66
N ASN A 33 4.61 -11.38 20.07
CA ASN A 33 4.04 -10.04 20.01
C ASN A 33 4.80 -9.06 20.93
N SER A 34 5.19 -9.49 22.13
CA SER A 34 6.01 -8.67 23.04
C SER A 34 7.40 -8.35 22.46
N ARG A 35 8.02 -9.32 21.76
CA ARG A 35 9.30 -9.13 21.07
C ARG A 35 9.16 -8.17 19.89
N MET A 36 8.13 -8.34 19.08
CA MET A 36 7.87 -7.48 17.92
C MET A 36 7.59 -6.03 18.35
N LEU A 37 6.86 -5.82 19.45
CA LEU A 37 6.67 -4.49 20.05
C LEU A 37 8.00 -3.87 20.51
N SER A 38 8.91 -4.66 21.09
CA SER A 38 10.23 -4.18 21.49
C SER A 38 11.10 -3.80 20.28
N GLU A 39 11.04 -4.59 19.20
CA GLU A 39 11.75 -4.31 17.94
C GLU A 39 11.21 -3.03 17.27
N ILE A 40 9.88 -2.81 17.27
CA ILE A 40 9.27 -1.56 16.80
C ILE A 40 9.71 -0.37 17.66
N GLN A 41 9.81 -0.54 18.98
CA GLN A 41 10.23 0.53 19.87
C GLN A 41 11.72 0.89 19.68
N GLN A 42 12.57 -0.11 19.44
CA GLN A 42 13.97 0.10 19.06
C GLN A 42 14.09 0.81 17.72
N LEU A 43 13.37 0.36 16.69
CA LEU A 43 13.34 1.02 15.38
C LEU A 43 12.89 2.47 15.46
N ARG A 44 11.91 2.79 16.31
CA ARG A 44 11.50 4.18 16.57
C ARG A 44 12.61 4.99 17.22
N GLN A 45 13.35 4.43 18.17
CA GLN A 45 14.49 5.11 18.80
C GLN A 45 15.62 5.36 17.80
N ASP A 46 15.97 4.36 17.00
CA ASP A 46 16.98 4.47 15.95
C ASP A 46 16.59 5.53 14.91
N TYR A 47 15.30 5.57 14.52
CA TYR A 47 14.77 6.59 13.64
C TYR A 47 14.86 7.99 14.24
N THR A 48 14.53 8.18 15.53
CA THR A 48 14.67 9.47 16.21
C THR A 48 16.13 9.92 16.31
N GLN A 49 17.07 9.00 16.56
CA GLN A 49 18.50 9.32 16.60
C GLN A 49 19.04 9.71 15.22
N LEU A 50 18.62 9.00 14.17
CA LEU A 50 18.96 9.36 12.79
C LEU A 50 18.37 10.72 12.39
N GLN A 51 17.15 11.01 12.83
CA GLN A 51 16.49 12.30 12.60
C GLN A 51 17.23 13.44 13.31
N GLU A 52 17.65 13.25 14.57
CA GLU A 52 18.45 14.23 15.30
C GLU A 52 19.82 14.49 14.64
N GLN A 53 20.46 13.47 14.09
CA GLN A 53 21.73 13.61 13.36
C GLN A 53 21.59 14.36 12.02
N LEU A 54 20.42 14.30 11.39
CA LEU A 54 20.14 14.96 10.10
C LEU A 54 19.61 16.39 10.25
N THR A 55 19.15 16.80 11.44
CA THR A 55 18.89 18.22 11.76
C THR A 55 20.12 18.86 12.41
N PRO A 56 20.94 19.62 11.67
CA PRO A 56 21.91 20.49 12.32
C PRO A 56 21.18 21.53 13.16
N SER A 57 21.33 21.41 14.49
CA SER A 57 21.08 22.45 15.47
C SER A 57 21.67 23.78 14.98
N LYS A 58 20.79 24.75 14.67
CA LYS A 58 21.18 26.16 14.54
C LYS A 58 20.58 26.90 15.73
N THR A 59 21.41 27.03 16.76
CA THR A 59 21.19 27.83 17.97
C THR A 59 21.16 29.34 17.66
N PRO A 60 20.68 30.18 18.61
CA PRO A 60 20.03 31.48 18.36
C PRO A 60 21.01 32.67 18.39
N GLY A 61 20.59 33.82 17.86
CA GLY A 61 21.37 35.07 17.98
C GLY A 61 20.72 36.29 17.32
N SER A 62 20.22 37.18 18.17
CA SER A 62 19.82 38.58 17.91
C SER A 62 20.80 39.39 17.05
N SER A 63 20.31 40.17 16.09
CA SER A 63 20.67 41.60 15.91
C SER A 63 19.80 42.29 14.85
N LYS A 64 19.49 43.54 15.12
CA LYS A 64 18.71 44.51 14.34
C LYS A 64 19.51 45.12 13.18
N ASP A 65 18.76 45.69 12.24
CA ASP A 65 19.04 46.82 11.34
C ASP A 65 20.26 46.70 10.38
N ASP A 66 20.00 46.67 9.07
CA ASP A 66 20.29 47.83 8.21
C ASP A 66 19.88 47.61 6.73
N GLU A 67 19.68 48.73 6.06
CA GLU A 67 18.92 48.96 4.84
C GLU A 67 19.57 48.50 3.50
N ARG A 68 18.68 48.34 2.51
CA ARG A 68 18.78 48.23 1.02
C ARG A 68 19.87 49.09 0.32
N PRO A 69 20.02 49.06 -1.03
CA PRO A 69 19.71 48.04 -2.07
C PRO A 69 20.88 47.83 -3.06
N SER A 70 20.85 46.79 -3.91
CA SER A 70 21.42 46.86 -5.27
C SER A 70 20.87 45.73 -6.16
N GLU A 71 20.15 46.15 -7.19
CA GLU A 71 19.67 45.35 -8.30
C GLU A 71 20.84 44.87 -9.19
N VAL A 72 20.48 44.02 -10.16
CA VAL A 72 21.28 43.60 -11.33
C VAL A 72 22.12 42.33 -11.14
N ARG A 73 21.44 41.19 -11.10
CA ARG A 73 21.66 40.03 -12.01
C ARG A 73 20.67 38.90 -11.70
N ALA A 74 19.38 39.21 -11.88
CA ALA A 74 18.32 38.22 -12.00
C ALA A 74 17.93 38.14 -13.48
N ALA A 75 18.67 37.37 -14.27
CA ALA A 75 18.23 36.90 -15.59
C ALA A 75 19.10 35.71 -16.01
N ALA A 76 18.42 34.63 -16.39
CA ALA A 76 18.94 33.52 -17.20
C ALA A 76 19.57 32.30 -16.51
N ILE A 77 18.90 31.69 -15.51
CA ILE A 77 18.71 30.21 -15.43
C ILE A 77 17.35 29.93 -14.75
N ALA A 78 16.27 30.45 -15.34
CA ALA A 78 14.89 30.06 -15.03
C ALA A 78 14.22 29.72 -16.37
N ALA A 79 14.68 28.66 -17.00
CA ALA A 79 14.13 28.16 -18.26
C ALA A 79 14.41 26.66 -18.37
N SER A 80 13.73 25.89 -17.53
CA SER A 80 13.21 24.55 -17.82
C SER A 80 12.32 24.11 -16.64
N GLU A 81 11.46 25.02 -16.15
CA GLU A 81 10.22 24.56 -15.56
C GLU A 81 9.35 24.10 -16.73
N PRO A 82 8.99 22.82 -16.84
CA PRO A 82 7.93 22.46 -17.76
C PRO A 82 6.71 23.28 -17.34
N ALA A 83 6.12 23.98 -18.31
CA ALA A 83 4.90 24.75 -18.15
C ALA A 83 3.92 23.97 -17.26
N PRO A 84 3.16 24.64 -16.37
CA PRO A 84 2.14 23.96 -15.58
C PRO A 84 1.18 23.32 -16.58
N SER A 85 1.37 22.02 -16.79
CA SER A 85 0.40 21.13 -17.42
C SER A 85 -0.92 21.53 -16.80
N GLU A 86 -1.92 21.83 -17.64
CA GLU A 86 -3.32 21.94 -17.24
C GLU A 86 -3.53 21.07 -16.02
N ALA A 87 -3.82 21.69 -14.86
CA ALA A 87 -3.85 21.01 -13.59
C ALA A 87 -4.98 19.97 -13.63
N ARG A 88 -4.69 18.80 -14.21
CA ARG A 88 -5.56 17.64 -14.19
C ARG A 88 -5.81 17.39 -12.73
N GLN A 89 -7.08 17.39 -12.35
CA GLN A 89 -7.44 17.14 -10.97
C GLN A 89 -6.76 15.83 -10.54
N PRO A 90 -6.14 15.75 -9.35
CA PRO A 90 -5.43 14.54 -8.89
C PRO A 90 -6.23 13.25 -9.10
N GLU A 91 -7.54 13.34 -8.91
CA GLU A 91 -8.48 12.23 -9.15
C GLU A 91 -8.50 11.76 -10.61
N GLN A 92 -8.42 12.66 -11.59
CA GLN A 92 -8.38 12.31 -13.01
C GLN A 92 -7.10 11.54 -13.36
N ILE A 93 -5.98 11.92 -12.75
CA ILE A 93 -4.69 11.22 -12.91
C ILE A 93 -4.82 9.79 -12.39
N LEU A 94 -5.41 9.61 -11.21
CA LEU A 94 -5.65 8.28 -10.63
C LEU A 94 -6.63 7.45 -11.44
N LYS A 95 -7.71 8.05 -11.96
CA LYS A 95 -8.67 7.38 -12.87
C LYS A 95 -8.00 6.89 -14.15
N GLN A 96 -7.13 7.72 -14.73
CA GLN A 96 -6.36 7.35 -15.91
C GLN A 96 -5.42 6.18 -15.59
N ALA A 97 -4.71 6.25 -14.47
CA ALA A 97 -3.82 5.19 -14.01
C ALA A 97 -4.57 3.86 -13.80
N LEU A 98 -5.75 3.88 -13.16
CA LEU A 98 -6.57 2.68 -12.99
C LEU A 98 -7.04 2.08 -14.32
N THR A 99 -7.41 2.93 -15.28
CA THR A 99 -7.79 2.49 -16.63
C THR A 99 -6.60 1.80 -17.32
N GLN A 100 -5.39 2.32 -17.15
CA GLN A 100 -4.17 1.71 -17.67
C GLN A 100 -3.86 0.37 -17.00
N VAL A 101 -4.00 0.27 -15.68
CA VAL A 101 -3.83 -1.00 -14.94
C VAL A 101 -4.84 -2.04 -15.43
N ALA A 102 -6.11 -1.66 -15.61
CA ALA A 102 -7.15 -2.52 -16.17
C ALA A 102 -6.79 -3.01 -17.59
N HIS A 103 -6.20 -2.14 -18.42
CA HIS A 103 -5.72 -2.52 -19.74
C HIS A 103 -4.59 -3.57 -19.69
N VAL A 104 -3.64 -3.42 -18.77
CA VAL A 104 -2.56 -4.41 -18.57
C VAL A 104 -3.15 -5.76 -18.12
N LEU A 105 -4.12 -5.74 -17.22
CA LEU A 105 -4.83 -6.96 -16.77
C LEU A 105 -5.59 -7.65 -17.90
N ASN A 106 -6.33 -6.91 -18.71
CA ASN A 106 -7.02 -7.46 -19.88
C ASN A 106 -6.01 -8.07 -20.87
N THR A 107 -4.86 -7.41 -21.06
CA THR A 107 -3.77 -7.95 -21.89
C THR A 107 -3.18 -9.23 -21.30
N TYR A 108 -3.05 -9.32 -19.97
CA TYR A 108 -2.65 -10.54 -19.28
C TYR A 108 -3.65 -11.67 -19.53
N GLN A 109 -4.95 -11.43 -19.34
CA GLN A 109 -6.00 -12.43 -19.55
C GLN A 109 -5.99 -12.97 -20.98
N LYS A 110 -5.89 -12.08 -21.98
CA LYS A 110 -5.80 -12.48 -23.40
C LYS A 110 -4.58 -13.38 -23.66
N ALA A 111 -3.45 -13.09 -23.02
CA ALA A 111 -2.23 -13.88 -23.16
C ALA A 111 -2.31 -15.25 -22.41
N HIS A 112 -3.14 -15.36 -21.38
CA HIS A 112 -3.26 -16.55 -20.53
C HIS A 112 -4.66 -17.20 -20.63
N GLN A 113 -5.31 -17.12 -21.78
CA GLN A 113 -6.56 -17.83 -22.08
C GLN A 113 -7.71 -17.53 -21.10
N GLY A 114 -7.83 -16.27 -20.66
CA GLY A 114 -8.87 -15.82 -19.73
C GLY A 114 -8.51 -16.00 -18.25
N LEU A 115 -7.32 -16.52 -17.94
CA LEU A 115 -6.86 -16.63 -16.56
C LEU A 115 -6.42 -15.27 -16.00
N PHE A 116 -6.68 -15.08 -14.70
CA PHE A 116 -6.26 -13.90 -13.95
C PHE A 116 -4.92 -14.13 -13.27
N PRO A 117 -4.13 -13.06 -13.06
CA PRO A 117 -2.93 -13.16 -12.25
C PRO A 117 -3.29 -13.45 -10.79
N ALA A 118 -2.79 -14.57 -10.27
CA ALA A 118 -3.03 -14.99 -8.89
C ALA A 118 -2.34 -14.11 -7.84
N ALA A 119 -1.30 -13.36 -8.23
CA ALA A 119 -0.54 -12.46 -7.38
C ALA A 119 -0.08 -11.23 -8.18
N LEU A 120 0.14 -10.11 -7.47
CA LEU A 120 0.66 -8.88 -8.07
C LEU A 120 2.00 -9.10 -8.78
N ASP A 121 2.90 -9.90 -8.22
CA ASP A 121 4.20 -10.24 -8.83
C ASP A 121 4.06 -10.83 -10.24
N SER A 122 3.02 -11.64 -10.46
CA SER A 122 2.75 -12.21 -11.78
C SER A 122 2.43 -11.13 -12.81
N LEU A 123 1.71 -10.09 -12.38
CA LEU A 123 1.38 -8.94 -13.21
C LEU A 123 2.62 -8.05 -13.45
N ILE A 124 3.44 -7.81 -12.42
CA ILE A 124 4.71 -7.06 -12.53
C ILE A 124 5.63 -7.74 -13.55
N HIS A 125 5.89 -9.03 -13.40
CA HIS A 125 6.73 -9.79 -14.33
C HIS A 125 6.17 -9.84 -15.74
N PHE A 126 4.84 -9.86 -15.90
CA PHE A 126 4.21 -9.79 -17.22
C PHE A 126 4.38 -8.42 -17.86
N ALA A 127 4.09 -7.34 -17.13
CA ALA A 127 4.21 -5.97 -17.62
C ALA A 127 5.64 -5.64 -18.06
N ASN A 128 6.63 -6.05 -17.26
CA ASN A 128 8.04 -5.88 -17.58
C ASN A 128 8.45 -6.68 -18.83
N ARG A 129 8.07 -7.97 -18.92
CA ARG A 129 8.40 -8.81 -20.09
C ARG A 129 7.77 -8.32 -21.39
N ARG A 130 6.58 -7.72 -21.31
CA ARG A 130 5.85 -7.20 -22.47
C ARG A 130 6.12 -5.72 -22.74
N ASN A 131 6.99 -5.09 -21.95
CA ASN A 131 7.29 -3.66 -22.00
C ASN A 131 6.02 -2.79 -21.97
N LEU A 132 5.05 -3.17 -21.13
CA LEU A 132 3.78 -2.47 -20.94
C LEU A 132 3.86 -1.44 -19.82
N GLN A 133 5.06 -1.22 -19.27
CA GLN A 133 5.23 -0.41 -18.10
C GLN A 133 5.33 1.08 -18.45
N GLN A 134 4.66 1.91 -17.65
CA GLN A 134 4.71 3.35 -17.76
C GLN A 134 5.14 3.95 -16.43
N ASP A 135 5.88 5.04 -16.48
CA ASP A 135 6.18 5.81 -15.29
C ASP A 135 4.91 6.51 -14.80
N PHE A 136 4.63 6.37 -13.52
CA PHE A 136 3.52 7.01 -12.84
C PHE A 136 4.05 7.95 -11.77
N GLU A 137 3.59 9.20 -11.81
CA GLU A 137 3.85 10.18 -10.76
C GLU A 137 2.63 10.30 -9.87
N ASN A 138 2.80 9.99 -8.58
CA ASN A 138 1.72 10.12 -7.60
C ASN A 138 1.36 11.61 -7.43
N PRO A 139 0.10 12.01 -7.67
CA PRO A 139 -0.29 13.41 -7.69
C PRO A 139 -0.34 14.07 -6.30
N TYR A 140 -0.27 13.28 -5.22
CA TYR A 140 -0.31 13.79 -3.83
C TYR A 140 1.06 13.77 -3.16
N THR A 141 1.95 12.86 -3.53
CA THR A 141 3.29 12.71 -2.92
C THR A 141 4.43 13.13 -3.84
N GLY A 142 4.20 13.23 -5.15
CA GLY A 142 5.25 13.49 -6.15
C GLY A 142 6.18 12.30 -6.41
N ALA A 143 5.95 11.15 -5.76
CA ALA A 143 6.75 9.95 -5.97
C ALA A 143 6.57 9.41 -7.39
N ARG A 144 7.69 9.14 -8.08
CA ARG A 144 7.70 8.57 -9.43
C ARG A 144 8.13 7.12 -9.38
N ASN A 145 7.23 6.23 -9.77
CA ASN A 145 7.45 4.79 -9.77
C ASN A 145 6.82 4.15 -11.01
N PRO A 146 7.23 2.94 -11.40
CA PRO A 146 6.54 2.18 -12.43
C PRO A 146 5.07 1.94 -12.03
N LEU A 147 4.12 2.11 -12.95
CA LEU A 147 2.67 2.00 -12.69
C LEU A 147 2.28 0.66 -12.06
N ILE A 148 2.77 -0.45 -12.63
CA ILE A 148 2.61 -1.80 -12.08
C ILE A 148 3.78 -2.10 -11.14
N SER A 149 3.73 -1.60 -9.91
CA SER A 149 4.73 -1.89 -8.87
C SER A 149 4.06 -1.98 -7.49
N GLU A 150 4.79 -2.49 -6.50
CA GLU A 150 4.30 -2.51 -5.11
C GLU A 150 4.16 -1.10 -4.52
N ASP A 151 4.98 -0.14 -4.97
CA ASP A 151 4.91 1.25 -4.49
C ASP A 151 3.62 1.95 -4.93
N VAL A 152 3.11 1.60 -6.12
CA VAL A 152 1.89 2.19 -6.68
C VAL A 152 0.66 1.34 -6.39
N LEU A 153 0.76 0.01 -6.51
CA LEU A 153 -0.33 -0.94 -6.32
C LEU A 153 -0.27 -1.55 -4.92
N LEU A 154 -1.24 -1.19 -4.09
CA LEU A 154 -1.53 -1.81 -2.80
C LEU A 154 -2.23 -3.15 -3.00
N ASN A 155 -1.50 -4.24 -2.78
CA ASN A 155 -2.08 -5.58 -2.72
C ASN A 155 -2.64 -5.86 -1.32
N ILE A 156 -3.86 -5.41 -1.05
CA ILE A 156 -4.49 -5.63 0.25
C ILE A 156 -5.24 -6.96 0.20
N THR A 157 -4.80 -7.91 1.04
CA THR A 157 -5.38 -9.26 1.16
C THR A 157 -6.55 -9.32 2.16
N HIS A 158 -6.80 -8.23 2.88
CA HIS A 158 -7.87 -8.02 3.86
C HIS A 158 -8.71 -6.80 3.46
N GLU A 159 -9.86 -6.58 4.09
CA GLU A 159 -10.63 -5.36 3.83
C GLU A 159 -9.78 -4.13 4.21
N PRO A 160 -9.62 -3.14 3.32
CA PRO A 160 -8.98 -1.89 3.70
C PRO A 160 -9.83 -1.24 4.78
N VAL A 161 -9.29 -1.17 6.00
CA VAL A 161 -9.93 -0.42 7.08
C VAL A 161 -9.80 1.06 6.69
N ASP A 162 -10.94 1.75 6.58
CA ASP A 162 -11.04 3.14 6.11
C ASP A 162 -10.58 4.13 7.20
N GLU A 163 -9.36 3.94 7.71
CA GLU A 163 -8.77 4.75 8.77
C GLU A 163 -8.13 6.04 8.23
N GLY A 164 -7.97 6.15 6.90
CA GLY A 164 -7.27 7.27 6.27
C GLY A 164 -5.77 7.25 6.57
N LEU A 165 -5.10 6.18 6.13
CA LEU A 165 -3.67 6.01 6.31
C LEU A 165 -2.92 6.82 5.27
N SER A 166 -2.22 7.88 5.69
CA SER A 166 -1.50 8.79 4.78
C SER A 166 -0.46 8.10 3.89
N GLU A 167 0.05 6.94 4.30
CA GLU A 167 0.91 6.06 3.50
C GLU A 167 0.25 5.48 2.24
N PHE A 168 -1.09 5.50 2.18
CA PHE A 168 -1.86 5.07 1.02
C PHE A 168 -2.20 6.21 0.08
N ALA A 169 -1.83 7.45 0.42
CA ALA A 169 -2.20 8.63 -0.35
C ALA A 169 -1.78 8.51 -1.82
N GLY A 170 -2.75 8.54 -2.73
CA GLY A 170 -2.52 8.44 -4.19
C GLY A 170 -2.08 7.07 -4.70
N ARG A 171 -2.10 6.02 -3.87
CA ARG A 171 -1.86 4.64 -4.30
C ARG A 171 -3.14 4.06 -4.92
N LEU A 172 -2.99 2.97 -5.63
CA LEU A 172 -4.10 2.23 -6.24
C LEU A 172 -4.27 0.91 -5.52
N LEU A 173 -5.50 0.55 -5.16
CA LEU A 173 -5.84 -0.77 -4.65
C LEU A 173 -5.82 -1.78 -5.79
N TYR A 174 -5.16 -2.91 -5.56
CA TYR A 174 -5.23 -4.11 -6.38
C TYR A 174 -5.64 -5.28 -5.48
N GLN A 175 -6.79 -5.89 -5.75
CA GLN A 175 -7.25 -7.05 -4.97
C GLN A 175 -7.72 -8.16 -5.89
N ALA A 176 -7.01 -9.29 -5.89
CA ALA A 176 -7.43 -10.50 -6.59
C ALA A 176 -8.59 -11.17 -5.84
N GLN A 177 -9.65 -11.53 -6.56
CA GLN A 177 -10.76 -12.31 -6.02
C GLN A 177 -10.43 -13.79 -6.19
N LEU A 178 -10.30 -14.51 -5.07
CA LEU A 178 -9.94 -15.92 -5.07
C LEU A 178 -11.17 -16.79 -4.79
N ASN A 179 -11.33 -17.88 -5.54
CA ASN A 179 -12.30 -18.92 -5.23
C ASN A 179 -11.83 -19.80 -4.04
N PRO A 180 -12.65 -20.73 -3.52
CA PRO A 180 -12.24 -21.63 -2.43
C PRO A 180 -11.02 -22.52 -2.77
N ALA A 181 -10.77 -22.78 -4.05
CA ALA A 181 -9.59 -23.48 -4.54
C ALA A 181 -8.34 -22.58 -4.67
N ARG A 182 -8.44 -21.30 -4.28
CA ARG A 182 -7.41 -20.26 -4.37
C ARG A 182 -7.01 -19.88 -5.80
N GLU A 183 -7.90 -20.08 -6.76
CA GLU A 183 -7.73 -19.60 -8.12
C GLU A 183 -8.32 -18.20 -8.24
N ALA A 184 -7.62 -17.30 -8.93
CA ALA A 184 -8.13 -15.97 -9.19
C ALA A 184 -9.27 -16.01 -10.21
N THR A 185 -10.43 -15.50 -9.83
CA THR A 185 -11.66 -15.44 -10.64
C THR A 185 -12.01 -14.03 -11.09
N GLY A 186 -11.24 -13.03 -10.66
CA GLY A 186 -11.50 -11.62 -10.91
C GLY A 186 -10.55 -10.72 -10.16
N TYR A 187 -10.73 -9.42 -10.33
CA TYR A 187 -10.01 -8.40 -9.56
C TYR A 187 -10.88 -7.20 -9.26
N MET A 188 -10.52 -6.49 -8.20
CA MET A 188 -11.01 -5.16 -7.88
C MET A 188 -9.84 -4.19 -7.97
N LEU A 189 -10.03 -3.09 -8.72
CA LEU A 189 -9.14 -1.95 -8.72
C LEU A 189 -9.86 -0.74 -8.13
N ALA A 190 -9.21 0.01 -7.24
CA ALA A 190 -9.71 1.27 -6.70
C ALA A 190 -8.55 2.26 -6.50
N ALA A 191 -8.85 3.52 -6.20
CA ALA A 191 -7.82 4.54 -5.90
C ALA A 191 -8.01 5.11 -4.50
N PHE A 192 -6.92 5.56 -3.90
CA PHE A 192 -6.93 6.30 -2.65
C PHE A 192 -6.72 7.80 -2.88
N ASP A 193 -7.41 8.63 -2.12
CA ASP A 193 -7.28 10.09 -2.14
C ASP A 193 -6.00 10.56 -1.42
N GLY A 194 -5.82 11.88 -1.25
CA GLY A 194 -4.67 12.46 -0.57
C GLY A 194 -4.60 12.19 0.94
N GLN A 195 -5.68 11.67 1.54
CA GLN A 195 -5.75 11.27 2.94
C GLN A 195 -5.63 9.75 3.10
N GLY A 196 -5.42 9.01 2.01
CA GLY A 196 -5.35 7.54 2.03
C GLY A 196 -6.70 6.87 2.26
N ARG A 197 -7.80 7.55 1.95
CA ARG A 197 -9.16 6.98 1.97
C ARG A 197 -9.54 6.53 0.57
N LEU A 198 -10.40 5.52 0.47
CA LEU A 198 -10.90 5.09 -0.83
C LEU A 198 -11.65 6.24 -1.52
N LEU A 199 -11.26 6.54 -2.75
CA LEU A 199 -11.87 7.61 -3.53
C LEU A 199 -13.34 7.26 -3.82
N GLN A 200 -14.26 8.13 -3.40
CA GLN A 200 -15.70 7.94 -3.59
C GLN A 200 -16.29 8.97 -4.56
N GLN A 201 -17.14 8.51 -5.48
CA GLN A 201 -17.96 9.35 -6.35
C GLN A 201 -19.43 9.17 -5.97
N ASN A 202 -20.12 10.24 -5.56
CA ASN A 202 -21.53 10.20 -5.14
C ASN A 202 -21.82 9.14 -4.06
N GLN A 203 -20.98 9.03 -3.02
CA GLN A 203 -21.06 8.02 -1.95
C GLN A 203 -20.78 6.57 -2.38
N GLN A 204 -20.32 6.34 -3.62
CA GLN A 204 -19.92 5.02 -4.11
C GLN A 204 -18.41 4.96 -4.32
N VAL A 205 -17.77 3.86 -3.93
CA VAL A 205 -16.32 3.67 -4.14
C VAL A 205 -16.03 3.61 -5.63
N TYR A 206 -15.03 4.37 -6.07
CA TYR A 206 -14.53 4.29 -7.44
C TYR A 206 -13.86 2.94 -7.64
N THR A 207 -14.52 2.06 -8.39
CA THR A 207 -14.03 0.71 -8.66
C THR A 207 -14.01 0.43 -10.15
N LEU A 208 -12.93 -0.19 -10.60
CA LEU A 208 -12.87 -0.88 -11.88
C LEU A 208 -12.82 -2.37 -11.57
N SER A 209 -13.98 -3.01 -11.72
CA SER A 209 -14.10 -4.46 -11.73
C SER A 209 -14.14 -4.94 -13.16
N GLU A 210 -13.78 -6.21 -13.35
CA GLU A 210 -13.79 -6.85 -14.66
C GLU A 210 -15.16 -6.78 -15.38
N ALA A 211 -16.27 -6.71 -14.63
CA ALA A 211 -17.60 -6.63 -15.20
C ALA A 211 -17.90 -5.32 -15.97
N ASN A 212 -17.05 -4.30 -15.84
CA ASN A 212 -17.28 -2.94 -16.38
C ASN A 212 -16.12 -2.41 -17.26
N ALA A 213 -15.19 -3.25 -17.71
CA ALA A 213 -14.03 -2.85 -18.52
C ALA A 213 -14.11 -3.29 -19.99
#